data_AF-A0A7D5NKK0-F1
#
_entry.id   AF-A0A7D5NKK0-F1
#
_cell.length_a   1.000
_cell.length_b   1.000
_cell.length_c   1.000
_cell.angle_alpha   90.00
_cell.angle_beta   90.00
_cell.angle_gamma   90.00
#
_symmetry.space_group_name_H-M   'P 1'
#
loop_
_entity.id
_entity.type
_entity.pdbx_description
1 polymer ?
#
loop_
_entity_poly.entity_id
_entity_poly.type
_entity_poly.pdbx_seq_one_letter_code
_entity_poly.pdbx_strand_id
1 'polypeptide(L)'
;MWIFGERDKTGSHRGDYHGNFIPQIPNQLMRRFTRKGDVILDTFLGSGTTLIECKRLSRNGIGIELLPQIAEIAKQRINQETLFDNDVFTEIIVGDSTKKETRQKVDDILNIHKRQKVLLIIMHPPYHDIIKFSDRPEDLSNAKSVDEFLELFGEVVSNFIDLLERKHYLAVIIGDKYSNSEWIPLGFLVMQEILQRKTLKLKSILVKKYG
;
A
#
# COMPACT_ATOMS: atom_id res chain seq x y z
N MET A 1 1.44 -16.93 -11.83
CA MET A 1 0.00 -16.61 -11.90
C MET A 1 -0.61 -16.86 -10.53
N TRP A 2 -1.31 -15.89 -9.94
CA TRP A 2 -2.05 -16.11 -8.69
C TRP A 2 -3.53 -16.27 -9.03
N ILE A 3 -4.08 -17.43 -8.67
CA ILE A 3 -5.50 -17.74 -8.85
C ILE A 3 -6.14 -17.62 -7.47
N PHE A 4 -6.98 -16.61 -7.30
CA PHE A 4 -7.76 -16.43 -6.08
C PHE A 4 -9.20 -16.85 -6.34
N GLY A 5 -9.83 -17.49 -5.34
CA GLY A 5 -11.28 -17.69 -5.33
C GLY A 5 -12.02 -16.38 -5.00
N GLU A 6 -13.23 -16.49 -4.46
CA GLU A 6 -14.01 -15.31 -4.04
C GLU A 6 -13.24 -14.42 -3.04
N ARG A 7 -13.55 -13.11 -3.05
CA ARG A 7 -12.98 -12.16 -2.08
C ARG A 7 -13.26 -12.67 -0.67
N ASP A 8 -12.23 -12.74 0.17
CA ASP A 8 -12.42 -13.09 1.57
C ASP A 8 -13.23 -11.99 2.27
N LYS A 9 -14.35 -12.41 2.87
CA LYS A 9 -15.30 -11.55 3.61
C LYS A 9 -15.24 -11.81 5.12
N THR A 10 -14.34 -12.68 5.58
CA THR A 10 -14.21 -13.00 7.01
C THR A 10 -13.60 -11.82 7.78
N GLY A 11 -13.98 -11.66 9.05
CA GLY A 11 -13.54 -10.59 9.96
C GLY A 11 -13.89 -9.17 9.47
N SER A 12 -12.98 -8.19 9.65
CA SER A 12 -13.29 -6.77 9.44
C SER A 12 -13.30 -6.30 7.97
N HIS A 13 -13.17 -7.21 7.00
CA HIS A 13 -13.12 -6.86 5.59
C HIS A 13 -14.50 -6.47 5.04
N ARG A 14 -14.72 -5.18 4.78
CA ARG A 14 -15.90 -4.67 4.07
C ARG A 14 -15.51 -4.14 2.69
N GLY A 15 -16.25 -4.57 1.65
CA GLY A 15 -16.04 -4.18 0.24
C GLY A 15 -16.75 -2.89 -0.18
N ASP A 16 -17.20 -2.10 0.79
CA ASP A 16 -17.95 -0.86 0.65
C ASP A 16 -17.08 0.35 0.25
N TYR A 17 -15.78 0.33 0.55
CA TYR A 17 -14.83 1.33 0.06
C TYR A 17 -14.31 0.95 -1.33
N HIS A 18 -14.55 1.83 -2.30
CA HIS A 18 -14.12 1.64 -3.68
C HIS A 18 -12.59 1.66 -3.73
N GLY A 19 -11.98 0.81 -4.57
CA GLY A 19 -10.52 0.73 -4.69
C GLY A 19 -9.81 -0.19 -3.68
N ASN A 20 -10.51 -0.90 -2.80
CA ASN A 20 -9.86 -1.90 -1.93
C ASN A 20 -9.36 -3.14 -2.72
N PHE A 21 -8.07 -3.46 -2.64
CA PHE A 21 -7.57 -4.76 -3.07
C PHE A 21 -8.07 -5.91 -2.18
N ILE A 22 -8.03 -7.14 -2.71
CA ILE A 22 -8.54 -8.32 -2.01
C ILE A 22 -7.59 -8.71 -0.87
N PRO A 23 -8.09 -9.10 0.32
CA PRO A 23 -7.24 -9.41 1.48
C PRO A 23 -6.23 -10.54 1.24
N GLN A 24 -6.50 -11.41 0.28
CA GLN A 24 -5.59 -12.48 -0.08
C GLN A 24 -4.27 -11.99 -0.69
N ILE A 25 -4.23 -10.82 -1.33
CA ILE A 25 -2.98 -10.26 -1.86
C ILE A 25 -2.00 -9.86 -0.73
N PRO A 26 -2.37 -8.96 0.22
CA PRO A 26 -1.46 -8.58 1.29
C PRO A 26 -1.13 -9.79 2.19
N ASN A 27 -2.10 -10.69 2.43
CA ASN A 27 -1.86 -11.92 3.16
C ASN A 27 -0.74 -12.78 2.52
N GLN A 28 -0.83 -13.04 1.21
CA GLN A 28 0.17 -13.84 0.49
C GLN A 28 1.53 -13.14 0.43
N LEU A 29 1.55 -11.82 0.18
CA LEU A 29 2.79 -11.03 0.18
C LEU A 29 3.51 -11.14 1.54
N MET A 30 2.79 -10.92 2.65
CA MET A 30 3.36 -11.01 4.00
C MET A 30 3.81 -12.43 4.34
N ARG A 31 3.04 -13.46 4.01
CA ARG A 31 3.44 -14.86 4.23
C ARG A 31 4.70 -15.23 3.45
N ARG A 32 4.85 -14.70 2.24
CA ARG A 32 5.95 -15.06 1.33
C ARG A 32 7.25 -14.33 1.64
N PHE A 33 7.14 -13.08 2.10
CA PHE A 33 8.27 -12.14 2.15
C PHE A 33 8.62 -11.66 3.56
N THR A 34 7.81 -11.95 4.58
CA THR A 34 8.07 -11.52 5.96
C THR A 34 7.79 -12.62 6.99
N ARG A 35 8.24 -12.40 8.22
CA ARG A 35 8.07 -13.26 9.40
C ARG A 35 7.16 -12.60 10.43
N LYS A 36 6.72 -13.37 11.43
CA LYS A 36 6.00 -12.80 12.58
C LYS A 36 6.89 -11.75 13.28
N GLY A 37 6.31 -10.64 13.69
CA GLY A 37 6.99 -9.52 14.34
C GLY A 37 7.68 -8.53 13.39
N ASP A 38 7.75 -8.83 12.09
CA ASP A 38 8.27 -7.89 11.08
C ASP A 38 7.35 -6.67 10.92
N VAL A 39 7.93 -5.54 10.49
CA VAL A 39 7.20 -4.29 10.25
C VAL A 39 6.87 -4.15 8.76
N ILE A 40 5.61 -3.89 8.46
CA ILE A 40 5.09 -3.63 7.11
C ILE A 40 4.72 -2.15 7.00
N LEU A 41 5.06 -1.51 5.89
CA LEU A 41 4.63 -0.15 5.57
C LEU A 41 3.66 -0.18 4.39
N ASP A 42 2.50 0.44 4.55
CA ASP A 42 1.58 0.76 3.46
C ASP A 42 1.54 2.27 3.24
N THR A 43 1.86 2.72 2.03
CA THR A 43 1.89 4.16 1.70
C THR A 43 0.58 4.66 1.08
N PHE A 44 -0.41 3.77 0.91
CA PHE A 44 -1.75 4.05 0.39
C PHE A 44 -2.77 3.14 1.11
N LEU A 45 -2.92 3.34 2.42
CA LEU A 45 -3.61 2.41 3.32
C LEU A 45 -5.09 2.18 2.94
N GLY A 46 -5.78 3.22 2.46
CA GLY A 46 -7.21 3.18 2.20
C GLY A 46 -7.98 2.77 3.44
N SER A 47 -8.90 1.82 3.28
CA SER A 47 -9.73 1.33 4.39
C SER A 47 -9.04 0.34 5.35
N GLY A 48 -7.72 0.15 5.26
CA GLY A 48 -6.96 -0.57 6.28
C GLY A 48 -6.72 -2.06 6.05
N THR A 49 -7.01 -2.59 4.84
CA THR A 49 -6.87 -4.03 4.55
C THR A 49 -5.48 -4.57 4.89
N THR A 50 -4.42 -3.83 4.57
CA THR A 50 -3.04 -4.22 4.91
C THR A 50 -2.82 -4.37 6.41
N LEU A 51 -3.26 -3.41 7.23
CA LEU A 51 -3.04 -3.46 8.68
C LEU A 51 -3.92 -4.52 9.37
N ILE A 52 -5.11 -4.81 8.83
CA ILE A 52 -5.92 -5.95 9.27
C ILE A 52 -5.15 -7.26 9.07
N GLU A 53 -4.54 -7.45 7.89
CA GLU A 53 -3.73 -8.63 7.62
C GLU A 53 -2.43 -8.66 8.44
N CYS A 54 -1.84 -7.51 8.76
CA CYS A 54 -0.75 -7.43 9.72
C CYS A 54 -1.15 -8.05 11.07
N LYS A 55 -2.29 -7.64 11.65
CA LYS A 55 -2.81 -8.24 12.90
C LYS A 55 -3.00 -9.75 12.78
N ARG A 56 -3.74 -10.19 11.77
CA ARG A 56 -4.03 -11.62 11.53
C ARG A 56 -2.79 -12.48 11.42
N LEU A 57 -1.76 -11.94 10.78
CA LEU A 57 -0.51 -12.63 10.56
C LEU A 57 0.52 -12.36 11.66
N SER A 58 0.20 -11.61 12.72
CA SER A 58 1.16 -11.22 13.77
C SER A 58 2.38 -10.49 13.21
N ARG A 59 2.15 -9.52 12.33
CA ARG A 59 3.13 -8.53 11.86
C ARG A 59 2.76 -7.16 12.42
N ASN A 60 3.75 -6.30 12.61
CA ASN A 60 3.52 -4.90 12.92
C ASN A 60 3.25 -4.13 11.63
N GLY A 61 2.47 -3.05 11.70
CA GLY A 61 2.10 -2.29 10.52
C GLY A 61 2.06 -0.79 10.74
N ILE A 62 2.49 -0.06 9.71
CA ILE A 62 2.34 1.39 9.61
C ILE A 62 1.61 1.66 8.30
N GLY A 63 0.54 2.44 8.32
CA GLY A 63 -0.23 2.79 7.13
C GLY A 63 -0.39 4.30 7.00
N ILE A 64 -0.25 4.81 5.79
CA ILE A 64 -0.46 6.22 5.47
C ILE A 64 -1.74 6.36 4.67
N GLU A 65 -2.63 7.26 5.11
CA GLU A 65 -3.87 7.59 4.43
C GLU A 65 -4.00 9.12 4.29
N LEU A 66 -4.33 9.59 3.10
CA LEU A 66 -4.43 11.02 2.82
C LEU A 66 -5.68 11.63 3.46
N LEU A 67 -6.80 10.91 3.45
CA LEU A 67 -8.10 11.41 3.83
C LEU A 67 -8.42 11.08 5.29
N PRO A 68 -8.54 12.08 6.20
CA PRO A 68 -8.78 11.83 7.63
C PRO A 68 -10.00 10.96 7.90
N GLN A 69 -11.09 11.15 7.15
CA GLN A 69 -12.31 10.37 7.28
C GLN A 69 -12.10 8.89 6.90
N ILE A 70 -11.25 8.61 5.92
CA ILE A 70 -10.95 7.23 5.49
C ILE A 70 -10.00 6.57 6.50
N ALA A 71 -9.03 7.33 7.02
CA ALA A 71 -8.15 6.88 8.08
C ALA A 71 -8.93 6.47 9.34
N GLU A 72 -9.96 7.23 9.71
CA GLU A 72 -10.83 6.90 10.85
C GLU A 72 -11.64 5.62 10.59
N ILE A 73 -12.17 5.43 9.38
CA ILE A 73 -12.82 4.17 8.99
C ILE A 73 -11.85 2.99 9.08
N ALA A 74 -10.61 3.16 8.59
CA ALA A 74 -9.58 2.14 8.68
C ALA A 74 -9.28 1.77 10.14
N LYS A 75 -9.11 2.79 10.99
CA LYS A 75 -8.87 2.61 12.43
C LYS A 75 -9.97 1.79 13.10
N GLN A 76 -11.23 2.11 12.83
CA GLN A 76 -12.37 1.36 13.36
C GLN A 76 -12.36 -0.11 12.92
N ARG A 77 -12.07 -0.40 11.64
CA ARG A 77 -12.00 -1.78 11.12
C ARG A 77 -10.85 -2.57 11.73
N ILE A 78 -9.67 -1.95 11.83
CA ILE A 78 -8.48 -2.57 12.42
C ILE A 78 -8.72 -2.89 13.90
N ASN A 79 -9.39 -1.99 14.63
CA ASN A 79 -9.74 -2.21 16.05
C ASN A 79 -10.80 -3.30 16.25
N GLN A 80 -11.71 -3.49 15.29
CA GLN A 80 -12.70 -4.56 15.32
C GLN A 80 -12.11 -5.95 15.01
N GLU A 81 -10.89 -6.02 14.47
CA GLU A 81 -10.28 -7.31 14.14
C GLU A 81 -9.87 -8.05 15.42
N THR A 82 -10.49 -9.21 15.65
CA THR A 82 -10.28 -10.07 16.81
C THR A 82 -9.44 -11.31 16.51
N LEU A 83 -9.22 -11.62 15.23
CA LEU A 83 -8.46 -12.80 14.81
C LEU A 83 -6.95 -12.51 14.80
N PHE A 84 -6.31 -12.50 15.97
CA PHE A 84 -4.85 -12.35 16.07
C PHE A 84 -4.27 -13.06 17.31
N ASP A 85 -3.04 -13.57 17.17
CA ASP A 85 -2.40 -14.42 18.19
C ASP A 85 -1.41 -13.68 19.09
N ASN A 86 -0.99 -12.47 18.74
CA ASN A 86 0.11 -11.75 19.41
C ASN A 86 -0.16 -10.25 19.49
N ASP A 87 0.41 -9.62 20.51
CA ASP A 87 0.45 -8.17 20.61
C ASP A 87 1.37 -7.59 19.51
N VAL A 88 0.78 -6.80 18.62
CA VAL A 88 1.45 -6.12 17.51
C VAL A 88 0.92 -4.70 17.41
N PHE A 89 1.75 -3.77 16.96
CA PHE A 89 1.30 -2.40 16.73
C PHE A 89 0.76 -2.22 15.31
N THR A 90 -0.28 -1.40 15.18
CA THR A 90 -0.82 -0.92 13.91
C THR A 90 -1.05 0.57 14.02
N GLU A 91 -0.20 1.34 13.35
CA GLU A 91 -0.24 2.81 13.41
C GLU A 91 -0.74 3.39 12.09
N ILE A 92 -1.60 4.40 12.17
CA ILE A 92 -2.15 5.09 11.00
C ILE A 92 -1.69 6.54 11.02
N ILE A 93 -1.07 6.97 9.93
CA ILE A 93 -0.69 8.36 9.70
C ILE A 93 -1.69 8.98 8.73
N VAL A 94 -2.29 10.10 9.13
CA VAL A 94 -2.98 10.98 8.19
C VAL A 94 -1.95 11.90 7.54
N GLY A 95 -1.76 11.77 6.23
CA GLY A 95 -0.76 12.54 5.50
C GLY A 95 -0.64 12.19 4.02
N ASP A 96 -0.02 13.11 3.27
CA ASP A 96 0.33 12.91 1.87
C ASP A 96 1.69 12.20 1.77
N SER A 97 1.72 11.03 1.12
CA SER A 97 2.92 10.21 0.95
C SER A 97 4.02 10.86 0.10
N THR A 98 3.71 11.92 -0.66
CA THR A 98 4.72 12.71 -1.40
C THR A 98 5.53 13.63 -0.47
N LYS A 99 5.04 13.87 0.75
CA LYS A 99 5.61 14.86 1.68
C LYS A 99 6.63 14.28 2.65
N LYS A 100 7.72 15.04 2.89
CA LYS A 100 8.79 14.66 3.83
C LYS A 100 8.31 14.66 5.28
N GLU A 101 7.33 15.50 5.60
CA GLU A 101 6.70 15.55 6.92
C GLU A 101 5.97 14.22 7.23
N THR A 102 5.31 13.63 6.23
CA THR A 102 4.70 12.30 6.38
C THR A 102 5.76 11.23 6.58
N ARG A 103 6.88 11.31 5.85
CA ARG A 103 8.04 10.44 6.04
C ARG A 103 8.63 10.53 7.45
N GLN A 104 8.70 11.73 8.03
CA GLN A 104 9.18 11.94 9.40
C GLN A 104 8.28 11.25 10.43
N LYS A 105 6.95 11.31 10.26
CA LYS A 105 6.02 10.58 11.15
C LYS A 105 6.26 9.07 11.15
N VAL A 106 6.67 8.50 10.01
CA VAL A 106 7.06 7.08 9.94
C VAL A 106 8.33 6.81 10.75
N ASP A 107 9.35 7.68 10.68
CA ASP A 107 10.54 7.56 11.54
C ASP A 107 10.18 7.61 13.02
N ASP A 108 9.31 8.55 13.40
CA ASP A 108 8.91 8.74 14.80
C ASP A 108 8.23 7.47 15.34
N ILE A 109 7.33 6.86 14.57
CA ILE A 109 6.68 5.59 14.92
C ILE A 109 7.71 4.45 15.02
N LEU A 110 8.61 4.33 14.04
CA LEU A 110 9.67 3.31 14.09
C LEU A 110 10.52 3.48 15.36
N ASN A 111 10.89 4.71 15.71
CA ASN A 111 11.66 5.03 16.91
C ASN A 111 10.90 4.69 18.21
N ILE A 112 9.61 5.05 18.31
CA ILE A 112 8.74 4.72 19.45
C ILE A 112 8.72 3.21 19.69
N HIS A 113 8.59 2.42 18.63
CA HIS A 113 8.56 0.96 18.71
C HIS A 113 9.96 0.29 18.66
N LYS A 114 11.04 1.08 18.76
CA LYS A 114 12.43 0.60 18.73
C LYS A 114 12.76 -0.24 17.49
N ARG A 115 12.28 0.22 16.33
CA ARG A 115 12.52 -0.35 15.00
C ARG A 115 13.32 0.64 14.17
N GLN A 116 14.04 0.14 13.17
CA GLN A 116 14.86 0.97 12.27
C GLN A 116 14.50 0.80 10.78
N LYS A 117 13.94 -0.35 10.41
CA LYS A 117 13.65 -0.73 9.02
C LYS A 117 12.31 -1.44 8.93
N VAL A 118 11.75 -1.44 7.74
CA VAL A 118 10.57 -2.22 7.36
C VAL A 118 10.99 -3.37 6.45
N LEU A 119 10.27 -4.48 6.52
CA LEU A 119 10.61 -5.72 5.81
C LEU A 119 9.73 -5.94 4.57
N LEU A 120 8.68 -5.14 4.42
CA LEU A 120 7.86 -5.10 3.22
C LEU A 120 7.23 -3.71 3.11
N ILE A 121 7.35 -3.10 1.94
CA ILE A 121 6.54 -1.93 1.58
C ILE A 121 5.46 -2.41 0.60
N ILE A 122 4.21 -2.10 0.90
CA ILE A 122 3.06 -2.34 0.02
C ILE A 122 2.58 -0.97 -0.48
N MET A 123 2.29 -0.88 -1.77
CA MET A 123 1.70 0.30 -2.37
C MET A 123 0.52 -0.12 -3.23
N HIS A 124 -0.66 0.40 -2.90
CA HIS A 124 -1.84 0.31 -3.75
C HIS A 124 -2.34 1.73 -4.06
N PRO A 125 -1.64 2.44 -4.97
CA PRO A 125 -1.98 3.83 -5.28
C PRO A 125 -3.32 3.94 -6.03
N PRO A 126 -3.93 5.13 -6.12
CA PRO A 126 -4.96 5.38 -7.13
C PRO A 126 -4.43 5.13 -8.54
N TYR A 127 -5.27 4.65 -9.45
CA TYR A 127 -4.84 4.27 -10.80
C TYR A 127 -5.00 5.48 -11.72
N HIS A 128 -4.19 6.52 -11.47
CA HIS A 128 -4.40 7.86 -12.04
C HIS A 128 -5.87 8.28 -11.89
N ASP A 129 -6.55 8.70 -12.95
CA ASP A 129 -7.91 9.24 -12.91
C ASP A 129 -9.04 8.20 -13.10
N ILE A 130 -8.75 6.88 -13.08
CA ILE A 130 -9.80 5.84 -13.24
C ILE A 130 -10.86 5.96 -12.14
N ILE A 131 -10.45 6.24 -10.91
CA ILE A 131 -11.33 6.53 -9.78
C ILE A 131 -10.80 7.78 -9.08
N LYS A 132 -11.68 8.76 -8.90
CA LYS A 132 -11.42 9.96 -8.10
C LYS A 132 -11.81 9.69 -6.65
N PHE A 133 -10.87 9.84 -5.72
CA PHE A 133 -11.10 9.56 -4.30
C PHE A 133 -11.45 10.82 -3.51
N SER A 134 -11.00 12.00 -3.97
CA SER A 134 -11.34 13.31 -3.42
C SER A 134 -11.05 14.43 -4.41
N ASP A 135 -11.44 15.67 -4.08
CA ASP A 135 -11.07 16.88 -4.83
C ASP A 135 -9.78 17.53 -4.31
N ARG A 136 -9.05 16.85 -3.41
CA ARG A 136 -7.81 17.39 -2.83
C ARG A 136 -6.69 17.41 -3.87
N PRO A 137 -5.93 18.51 -4.00
CA PRO A 137 -4.82 18.57 -4.95
C PRO A 137 -3.70 17.57 -4.64
N GLU A 138 -3.57 17.12 -3.39
CA GLU A 138 -2.60 16.12 -2.95
C GLU A 138 -2.98 14.68 -3.34
N ASP A 139 -4.22 14.45 -3.77
CA ASP A 139 -4.70 13.15 -4.18
C ASP A 139 -4.09 12.78 -5.55
N LEU A 140 -3.29 11.72 -5.61
CA LEU A 140 -2.64 11.28 -6.85
C LEU A 140 -3.65 10.94 -7.96
N SER A 141 -4.91 10.67 -7.63
CA SER A 141 -5.95 10.51 -8.65
C SER A 141 -6.26 11.81 -9.40
N ASN A 142 -5.83 12.96 -8.87
CA ASN A 142 -5.99 14.30 -9.44
C ASN A 142 -4.83 14.81 -10.28
N ALA A 143 -3.79 14.00 -10.48
CA ALA A 143 -2.74 14.31 -11.45
C ALA A 143 -3.35 14.59 -12.86
N LYS A 144 -2.88 15.64 -13.52
CA LYS A 144 -3.42 16.15 -14.79
C LYS A 144 -3.00 15.30 -15.97
N SER A 145 -1.93 14.53 -15.83
CA SER A 145 -1.43 13.60 -16.86
C SER A 145 -0.87 12.33 -16.22
N VAL A 146 -0.66 11.30 -17.07
CA VAL A 146 0.05 10.08 -16.66
C VAL A 146 1.48 10.41 -16.23
N ASP A 147 2.15 11.34 -16.89
CA ASP A 147 3.52 11.73 -16.54
C ASP A 147 3.57 12.40 -15.16
N GLU A 148 2.66 13.32 -14.85
CA GLU A 148 2.57 13.94 -13.52
C GLU A 148 2.25 12.88 -12.44
N PHE A 149 1.39 11.91 -12.75
CA PHE A 149 1.13 10.78 -11.85
C PHE A 149 2.40 9.96 -11.58
N LEU A 150 3.19 9.66 -12.63
CA LEU A 150 4.44 8.90 -12.50
C LEU A 150 5.48 9.67 -11.69
N GLU A 151 5.62 10.98 -11.90
CA GLU A 151 6.50 11.85 -11.13
C GLU A 151 6.13 11.82 -9.64
N LEU A 152 4.86 12.09 -9.30
CA LEU A 152 4.37 12.06 -7.92
C LEU A 152 4.52 10.68 -7.27
N PHE A 153 4.19 9.61 -8.01
CA PHE A 153 4.39 8.24 -7.51
C PHE A 153 5.88 7.95 -7.28
N GLY A 154 6.74 8.43 -8.17
CA GLY A 154 8.18 8.38 -8.01
C GLY A 154 8.65 9.07 -6.73
N GLU A 155 8.11 10.25 -6.39
CA GLU A 155 8.42 10.93 -5.13
C GLU A 155 8.05 10.08 -3.91
N VAL A 156 6.86 9.45 -3.93
CA VAL A 156 6.45 8.52 -2.87
C VAL A 156 7.47 7.40 -2.70
N VAL A 157 7.87 6.73 -3.79
CA VAL A 157 8.88 5.66 -3.72
C VAL A 157 10.20 6.19 -3.14
N SER A 158 10.67 7.34 -3.62
CA SER A 158 11.92 7.95 -3.16
C SER A 158 11.89 8.36 -1.69
N ASN A 159 10.71 8.70 -1.14
CA ASN A 159 10.56 9.06 0.26
C ASN A 159 10.78 7.88 1.21
N PHE A 160 10.31 6.69 0.85
CA PHE A 160 10.24 5.55 1.78
C PHE A 160 11.20 4.40 1.45
N ILE A 161 11.82 4.37 0.27
CA ILE A 161 12.60 3.21 -0.16
C ILE A 161 13.85 2.96 0.70
N ASP A 162 14.40 4.00 1.33
CA ASP A 162 15.54 3.90 2.24
C ASP A 162 15.18 3.19 3.56
N LEU A 163 13.90 3.16 3.95
CA LEU A 163 13.41 2.39 5.10
C LEU A 163 13.37 0.88 4.86
N LEU A 164 13.34 0.44 3.59
CA LEU A 164 13.28 -0.98 3.26
C LEU A 164 14.61 -1.65 3.60
N GLU A 165 14.55 -2.70 4.41
CA GLU A 165 15.74 -3.50 4.75
C GLU A 165 16.36 -4.12 3.49
N ARG A 166 17.69 -4.28 3.48
CA ARG A 166 18.36 -4.89 2.32
C ARG A 166 17.82 -6.29 2.06
N LYS A 167 17.70 -6.64 0.77
CA LYS A 167 17.17 -7.93 0.28
C LYS A 167 15.69 -8.20 0.64
N HIS A 168 14.94 -7.17 1.04
CA HIS A 168 13.50 -7.24 1.20
C HIS A 168 12.77 -6.63 -0.01
N TYR A 169 11.43 -6.55 0.07
CA TYR A 169 10.59 -6.38 -1.10
C TYR A 169 9.72 -5.12 -1.00
N LEU A 170 9.58 -4.44 -2.14
CA LEU A 170 8.54 -3.46 -2.42
C LEU A 170 7.52 -4.16 -3.34
N ALA A 171 6.24 -4.11 -2.98
CA ALA A 171 5.16 -4.66 -3.79
C ALA A 171 4.20 -3.53 -4.19
N VAL A 172 3.96 -3.40 -5.50
CA VAL A 172 3.00 -2.43 -6.04
C VAL A 172 1.84 -3.18 -6.68
N ILE A 173 0.63 -2.81 -6.28
CA ILE A 173 -0.62 -3.36 -6.80
C ILE A 173 -1.24 -2.28 -7.68
N ILE A 174 -1.20 -2.49 -9.00
CA ILE A 174 -1.74 -1.54 -9.96
C ILE A 174 -2.27 -2.27 -11.19
N GLY A 175 -3.27 -1.70 -11.85
CA GLY A 175 -3.85 -2.19 -13.10
C GLY A 175 -3.65 -1.18 -14.23
N ASP A 176 -3.84 -1.65 -15.46
CA ASP A 176 -3.76 -0.81 -16.64
C ASP A 176 -5.02 0.05 -16.81
N LYS A 177 -4.84 1.19 -17.46
CA LYS A 177 -5.89 2.20 -17.68
C LYS A 177 -6.42 2.07 -19.10
N TYR A 178 -7.73 2.17 -19.27
CA TYR A 178 -8.36 2.29 -20.58
C TYR A 178 -8.95 3.68 -20.74
N SER A 179 -8.54 4.40 -21.79
CA SER A 179 -8.93 5.81 -22.00
C SER A 179 -8.83 6.15 -23.48
N ASN A 180 -9.77 6.96 -23.99
CA ASN A 180 -9.81 7.37 -25.41
C ASN A 180 -9.71 6.20 -26.40
N SER A 181 -10.33 5.07 -26.06
CA SER A 181 -10.29 3.81 -26.83
C SER A 181 -8.93 3.11 -26.90
N GLU A 182 -8.00 3.47 -26.02
CA GLU A 182 -6.66 2.90 -25.97
C GLU A 182 -6.31 2.35 -24.58
N TRP A 183 -5.47 1.32 -24.55
CA TRP A 183 -4.87 0.82 -23.33
C TRP A 183 -3.60 1.60 -23.02
N ILE A 184 -3.57 2.20 -21.83
CA ILE A 184 -2.39 2.79 -21.23
C ILE A 184 -1.82 1.72 -20.29
N PRO A 185 -0.61 1.19 -20.55
CA PRO A 185 0.01 0.13 -19.76
C PRO A 185 0.59 0.69 -18.43
N LEU A 186 -0.27 1.31 -17.63
CA LEU A 186 0.08 2.08 -16.43
C LEU A 186 0.91 1.24 -15.46
N GLY A 187 0.63 -0.06 -15.32
CA GLY A 187 1.41 -0.92 -14.44
C GLY A 187 2.86 -1.07 -14.89
N PHE A 188 3.12 -1.14 -16.19
CA PHE A 188 4.46 -1.20 -16.75
C PHE A 188 5.17 0.16 -16.67
N LEU A 189 4.45 1.26 -16.87
CA LEU A 189 4.99 2.62 -16.71
C LEU A 189 5.43 2.88 -15.26
N VAL A 190 4.59 2.53 -14.28
CA VAL A 190 4.94 2.61 -12.86
C VAL A 190 6.13 1.72 -12.52
N MET A 191 6.18 0.50 -13.06
CA MET A 191 7.34 -0.38 -12.89
C MET A 191 8.63 0.26 -13.42
N GLN A 192 8.59 0.85 -14.63
CA GLN A 192 9.75 1.51 -15.22
C GLN A 192 10.20 2.71 -14.40
N GLU A 193 9.25 3.52 -13.91
CA GLU A 193 9.54 4.63 -13.01
C GLU A 193 10.26 4.15 -11.74
N ILE A 194 9.73 3.15 -11.04
CA ILE A 194 10.37 2.57 -9.84
C ILE A 194 11.80 2.10 -10.15
N LEU A 195 12.01 1.41 -11.27
CA LEU A 195 13.31 0.82 -11.64
C LEU A 195 14.39 1.86 -12.01
N GLN A 196 14.04 3.13 -12.19
CA GLN A 196 15.04 4.20 -12.27
C GLN A 196 15.88 4.29 -10.98
N ARG A 197 15.33 3.84 -9.84
CA ARG A 197 16.06 3.72 -8.57
C ARG A 197 16.94 2.47 -8.61
N LYS A 198 18.24 2.67 -8.88
CA LYS A 198 19.26 1.59 -9.02
C LYS A 198 19.43 0.68 -7.80
N THR A 199 18.79 1.01 -6.67
CA THR A 199 18.75 0.19 -5.45
C THR A 199 17.76 -0.97 -5.56
N LEU A 200 16.82 -0.91 -6.51
CA LEU A 200 15.79 -1.93 -6.73
C LEU A 200 16.10 -2.77 -7.97
N LYS A 201 15.60 -4.01 -7.95
CA LYS A 201 15.60 -4.90 -9.11
C LYS A 201 14.27 -5.61 -9.22
N LEU A 202 13.79 -5.80 -10.45
CA LEU A 202 12.55 -6.53 -10.69
C LEU A 202 12.70 -7.98 -10.23
N LYS A 203 11.83 -8.42 -9.32
CA LYS A 203 11.80 -9.82 -8.85
C LYS A 203 10.80 -10.67 -9.63
N SER A 204 9.59 -10.17 -9.81
CA SER A 204 8.48 -10.88 -10.44
C SER A 204 7.37 -9.90 -10.81
N ILE A 205 6.62 -10.24 -11.85
CA ILE A 205 5.34 -9.61 -12.17
C ILE A 205 4.23 -10.61 -11.82
N LEU A 206 3.20 -10.16 -11.09
CA LEU A 206 2.08 -10.99 -10.69
C LEU A 206 0.81 -10.48 -11.36
N VAL A 207 0.27 -11.27 -12.29
CA VAL A 207 -1.00 -10.97 -12.95
C VAL A 207 -2.13 -11.68 -12.20
N LYS A 208 -3.12 -10.89 -11.76
CA LYS A 208 -4.39 -11.38 -11.23
C LYS A 208 -5.40 -11.44 -12.36
N LYS A 209 -5.95 -12.61 -12.62
CA LYS A 209 -7.10 -12.78 -13.52
C LYS A 209 -8.37 -12.66 -12.68
N TYR A 210 -9.29 -11.78 -13.06
CA TYR A 210 -10.67 -11.87 -12.59
C TYR A 210 -11.35 -13.01 -13.36
N GLY A 211 -11.76 -14.03 -12.63
CA GLY A 211 -12.56 -15.14 -13.16
C GLY A 211 -14.02 -14.79 -13.20
#